data_AF-A0A3C1DD06-F1
#
_entry.id   AF-A0A3C1DD06-F1
#
_cell.length_a   1.000
_cell.length_b   1.000
_cell.length_c   1.000
_cell.angle_alpha   90.00
_cell.angle_beta   90.00
_cell.angle_gamma   90.00
#
_symmetry.space_group_name_H-M   'P 1'
#
loop_
_entity.id
_entity.type
_entity.pdbx_description
1 polymer ?
#
loop_
_entity_poly.entity_id
_entity_poly.type
_entity_poly.pdbx_seq_one_letter_code
_entity_poly.pdbx_strand_id
1 'polypeptide(L)' 'MRSLFPDHAYYRFLDNMREGAASGVQLASTLLVAEFPTLRGEEARAVYCDWRASRTQLPERHP' A
#
# COMPACT_ATOMS: atom_id res chain seq x y z
N MET A 1 3.59 -20.27 -12.37
CA MET A 1 4.02 -19.70 -11.06
C MET A 1 3.36 -18.34 -10.91
N ARG A 2 2.39 -18.22 -10.00
CA ARG A 2 1.72 -16.95 -9.72
C ARG A 2 2.67 -16.18 -8.82
N SER A 3 3.32 -15.15 -9.36
CA SER A 3 4.34 -14.39 -8.64
C SER A 3 3.70 -13.75 -7.41
N LEU A 4 4.16 -14.16 -6.22
CA LEU A 4 3.74 -13.69 -4.90
C LEU A 4 4.38 -12.33 -4.54
N PHE A 5 4.90 -11.62 -5.54
CA PHE A 5 5.42 -10.28 -5.34
C PHE A 5 4.26 -9.29 -5.43
N PRO A 6 4.14 -8.34 -4.49
CA PRO A 6 3.23 -7.23 -4.65
C PRO A 6 3.53 -6.57 -5.99
N ASP A 7 2.57 -6.68 -6.91
CA ASP A 7 2.69 -6.11 -8.24
C ASP A 7 3.01 -4.63 -8.08
N HIS A 8 3.95 -4.11 -8.85
CA HIS A 8 4.43 -2.73 -8.78
C HIS A 8 3.26 -1.71 -8.88
N ALA A 9 2.11 -2.15 -9.41
CA ALA A 9 0.84 -1.44 -9.44
C ALA A 9 0.26 -1.12 -8.05
N TYR A 10 0.37 -2.01 -7.06
CA TYR A 10 -0.19 -1.79 -5.72
C TYR A 10 0.52 -0.64 -5.00
N TYR A 11 1.85 -0.62 -5.05
CA TYR A 11 2.64 0.47 -4.45
C TYR A 11 2.42 1.80 -5.17
N ARG A 12 2.28 1.80 -6.49
CA ARG A 12 1.98 3.02 -7.25
C ARG A 12 0.60 3.58 -6.88
N PHE A 13 -0.41 2.72 -6.70
CA PHE A 13 -1.72 3.14 -6.22
C PHE A 13 -1.65 3.75 -4.81
N LEU A 14 -0.91 3.12 -3.91
CA LEU A 14 -0.65 3.63 -2.56
C LEU A 14 0.10 4.97 -2.56
N ASP A 15 1.07 5.13 -3.47
CA ASP A 15 1.80 6.39 -3.67
C ASP A 15 0.89 7.52 -4.15
N ASN A 16 0.00 7.23 -5.09
CA ASN A 16 -0.98 8.21 -5.58
C ASN A 16 -1.99 8.59 -4.48
N MET A 17 -2.40 7.65 -3.61
CA MET A 17 -3.27 7.94 -2.47
C MET A 17 -2.60 8.87 -1.44
N ARG A 18 -1.27 8.90 -1.35
CA ARG A 18 -0.54 9.72 -0.37
C ARG A 18 -0.70 11.23 -0.59
N GLU A 19 -0.96 11.68 -1.81
CA GLU A 19 -1.22 13.12 -2.07
C GLU A 19 -2.59 13.57 -1.51
N GLY A 20 -3.50 12.63 -1.25
CA GLY A 20 -4.79 12.86 -0.60
C GLY A 20 -4.81 12.33 0.84
N ALA A 21 -4.44 13.18 1.79
CA ALA A 21 -4.72 13.12 3.24
C ALA A 21 -5.39 11.84 3.83
N ALA A 22 -4.78 11.31 4.91
CA ALA A 22 -5.44 10.57 5.99
C ALA A 22 -6.07 9.20 5.68
N SER A 23 -5.45 8.40 4.81
CA SER A 23 -5.90 7.01 4.60
C SER A 23 -5.26 6.05 5.61
N GLY A 24 -5.97 5.76 6.71
CA GLY A 24 -5.60 4.69 7.64
C GLY A 24 -5.57 3.32 6.95
N VAL A 25 -4.87 2.35 7.56
CA VAL A 25 -4.67 0.97 7.03
C VAL A 25 -5.95 0.36 6.45
N GLN A 26 -7.07 0.56 7.15
CA GLN A 26 -8.36 -0.04 6.79
C GLN A 26 -9.02 0.62 5.57
N LEU A 27 -8.87 1.94 5.41
CA LEU A 27 -9.38 2.64 4.23
C LEU A 27 -8.54 2.28 3.01
N ALA A 28 -7.21 2.28 3.16
CA ALA A 28 -6.30 1.96 2.08
C ALA A 28 -6.41 0.49 1.62
N SER A 29 -6.60 -0.46 2.55
CA SER A 29 -6.85 -1.86 2.19
C SER A 29 -8.18 -2.03 1.46
N THR A 30 -9.23 -1.31 1.88
CA THR A 30 -10.54 -1.33 1.19
C THR A 30 -10.43 -0.78 -0.23
N LEU A 31 -9.71 0.33 -0.41
CA LEU A 31 -9.46 0.93 -1.72
C LEU A 31 -8.59 0.03 -2.61
N LEU A 32 -7.59 -0.65 -2.04
CA LEU A 32 -6.78 -1.63 -2.78
C LEU A 32 -7.64 -2.78 -3.30
N VAL A 33 -8.53 -3.34 -2.47
CA VAL A 33 -9.40 -4.46 -2.89
C VAL A 33 -10.42 -3.99 -3.93
N ALA A 34 -10.91 -2.75 -3.82
CA ALA A 34 -11.83 -2.18 -4.80
C ALA A 34 -11.16 -2.00 -6.17
N GLU A 35 -9.91 -1.50 -6.19
CA GLU A 35 -9.12 -1.32 -7.42
C GLU A 35 -8.60 -2.65 -7.98
N PHE A 36 -8.22 -3.57 -7.09
CA PHE A 36 -7.64 -4.87 -7.40
C PHE A 36 -8.52 -5.98 -6.81
N PRO A 37 -9.63 -6.37 -7.46
CA PRO A 37 -10.58 -7.35 -6.94
C PRO A 37 -10.00 -8.77 -6.81
N THR A 38 -8.82 -9.02 -7.42
CA THR A 38 -8.08 -10.27 -7.25
C THR A 38 -7.32 -10.34 -5.93
N LEU A 39 -7.16 -9.22 -5.23
CA LEU A 39 -6.43 -9.11 -3.97
C LEU A 39 -7.37 -9.34 -2.80
N ARG A 40 -7.01 -10.23 -1.88
CA ARG A 40 -7.80 -10.43 -0.66
C ARG A 40 -7.57 -9.31 0.34
N GLY A 41 -8.53 -9.06 1.22
CA GLY A 41 -8.41 -8.02 2.26
C GLY A 41 -7.18 -8.19 3.16
N GLU A 42 -6.80 -9.43 3.48
CA GLU A 42 -5.58 -9.72 4.26
C GLU A 42 -4.30 -9.38 3.47
N GLU A 43 -4.25 -9.72 2.18
CA GLU A 43 -3.13 -9.40 1.30
C GLU A 43 -3.01 -7.88 1.11
N ALA A 44 -4.14 -7.18 0.88
CA ALA A 44 -4.18 -5.72 0.78
C ALA A 44 -3.66 -5.03 2.04
N ARG A 45 -3.98 -5.58 3.22
CA ARG A 45 -3.45 -5.09 4.49
C ARG A 45 -1.95 -5.32 4.61
N ALA A 46 -1.46 -6.51 4.23
CA ALA A 46 -0.03 -6.81 4.23
C ALA A 46 0.75 -5.87 3.30
N VAL A 47 0.25 -5.64 2.08
CA VAL A 47 0.84 -4.73 1.10
C VAL A 47 0.88 -3.29 1.61
N TYR A 48 -0.20 -2.80 2.24
CA TYR A 48 -0.20 -1.46 2.85
C TYR A 48 0.82 -1.34 3.99
N CYS A 49 0.90 -2.33 4.88
CA CYS A 49 1.86 -2.33 5.99
C CYS A 49 3.30 -2.32 5.48
N ASP A 50 3.60 -3.13 4.46
CA ASP A 50 4.92 -3.21 3.84
C ASP A 50 5.30 -1.90 3.11
N TRP A 51 4.36 -1.32 2.36
CA TRP A 51 4.51 0.01 1.76
C TRP A 51 4.79 1.10 2.81
N ARG A 52 4.07 1.06 3.93
CA ARG A 52 4.27 2.04 5.01
C ARG A 52 5.64 1.84 5.67
N ALA A 53 6.04 0.60 5.92
CA ALA A 53 7.33 0.27 6.52
C ALA A 53 8.50 0.72 5.64
N SER A 54 8.47 0.41 4.34
CA SER A 54 9.49 0.80 3.37
C SER A 54 9.67 2.33 3.24
N ARG A 55 8.62 3.12 3.52
CA ARG A 55 8.68 4.58 3.50
C ARG A 55 9.00 5.22 4.84
N THR A 56 8.69 4.55 5.95
CA THR A 56 9.04 5.02 7.30
C THR A 56 10.52 4.77 7.60
N GLN A 57 11.18 3.87 6.86
CA GLN A 57 12.62 3.62 6.94
C GLN A 57 13.49 4.65 6.20
N LEU A 58 12.91 5.63 5.49
CA LEU A 58 13.68 6.77 5.01
C LEU A 58 14.03 7.64 6.23
N PRO A 59 15.31 7.77 6.61
CA PRO A 59 15.69 8.53 7.79
C PRO A 59 15.19 9.96 7.62
N GLU A 60 14.57 10.46 8.68
CA GLU A 60 14.16 11.85 8.81
C GLU A 60 15.30 12.75 8.33
N ARG A 61 15.15 13.38 7.16
CA ARG A 61 16.01 14.49 6.78
C ARG A 61 15.66 15.64 7.72
N HIS A 62 16.38 15.68 8.82
CA HIS A 62 16.47 16.77 9.76
C HIS A 62 16.95 18.02 9.01
N PRO A 63 16.19 19.12 8.95
CA PRO A 63 16.78 20.45 8.94
C PRO A 63 17.29 20.84 10.34
#